data_AF-A0A349BVL1-F1
#
_entry.id   AF-A0A349BVL1-F1
#
_cell.length_a   1.000
_cell.length_b   1.000
_cell.length_c   1.000
_cell.angle_alpha   90.00
_cell.angle_beta   90.00
_cell.angle_gamma   90.00
#
_symmetry.space_group_name_H-M   'P 1'
#
loop_
_entity.id
_entity.type
_entity.pdbx_description
1 polymer ?
#
loop_
_entity_poly.entity_id
_entity_poly.type
_entity_poly.pdbx_seq_one_letter_code
_entity_poly.pdbx_strand_id
1 'polypeptide(L)' 'QEDLLPALREALRIMKADEVVVFLFPSYLCYGYQGDGEKIGINQPLRFTIERLKTP' A
#
# COMPACT_ATOMS: atom_id res chain seq x y z
N GLN A 1 -5.35 -9.03 14.34
CA GLN A 1 -5.00 -9.60 13.02
C GLN A 1 -5.26 -8.52 11.99
N GLU A 2 -4.27 -7.67 11.74
CA GLU A 2 -4.33 -6.68 10.67
C GLU A 2 -3.28 -7.08 9.64
N ASP A 3 -3.59 -8.11 8.86
CA ASP A 3 -2.56 -8.77 8.03
C ASP A 3 -2.17 -7.95 6.78
N LEU A 4 -2.82 -6.81 6.50
CA LEU A 4 -2.54 -6.01 5.31
C LEU A 4 -2.93 -4.54 5.47
N LEU A 5 -2.09 -3.61 4.96
CA LEU A 5 -2.41 -2.18 4.89
C LEU A 5 -3.68 -1.93 4.04
N PRO A 6 -4.57 -0.99 4.43
CA PRO A 6 -5.71 -0.59 3.61
C PRO A 6 -5.33 -0.22 2.16
N ALA A 7 -4.20 0.47 1.98
CA ALA A 7 -3.65 0.82 0.67
C ALA A 7 -3.53 -0.38 -0.29
N LEU A 8 -3.08 -1.54 0.22
CA LEU A 8 -2.88 -2.73 -0.61
C LEU A 8 -4.21 -3.36 -1.05
N ARG A 9 -5.25 -3.28 -0.21
CA ARG A 9 -6.60 -3.72 -0.59
C ARG A 9 -7.16 -2.85 -1.71
N GLU A 10 -7.01 -1.54 -1.61
CA GLU A 10 -7.45 -0.60 -2.65
C GLU A 10 -6.70 -0.85 -3.97
N ALA A 11 -5.38 -1.06 -3.90
CA ALA A 11 -4.58 -1.41 -5.07
C ALA A 11 -5.12 -2.67 -5.79
N LEU A 12 -5.33 -3.76 -5.04
CA LEU A 12 -5.79 -5.04 -5.58
C LEU A 12 -7.19 -4.97 -6.22
N ARG A 13 -8.05 -4.04 -5.79
CA ARG A 13 -9.38 -3.85 -6.39
C ARG A 13 -9.32 -3.30 -7.81
N ILE A 14 -8.30 -2.51 -8.14
CA ILE A 14 -8.20 -1.82 -9.43
C ILE A 14 -7.10 -2.36 -10.34
N MET A 15 -6.11 -3.07 -9.81
CA MET A 15 -5.07 -3.73 -10.61
C MET A 15 -5.65 -4.92 -11.38
N LYS A 16 -5.23 -5.14 -12.63
CA LYS A 16 -5.48 -6.40 -13.34
C LYS A 16 -4.39 -7.42 -13.02
N ALA A 17 -4.67 -8.70 -13.23
CA ALA A 17 -3.65 -9.74 -13.11
C ALA A 17 -2.51 -9.49 -14.11
N ASP A 18 -1.27 -9.79 -13.71
CA ASP A 18 -0.06 -9.60 -14.52
C ASP A 18 0.35 -8.13 -14.74
N GLU A 19 -0.18 -7.19 -13.96
CA GLU A 19 0.21 -5.78 -14.04
C GLU A 19 1.24 -5.39 -12.97
N VAL A 20 2.15 -4.48 -13.35
CA VAL A 20 3.05 -3.76 -12.45
C VAL A 20 2.62 -2.30 -12.41
N VAL A 21 2.28 -1.79 -11.23
CA VAL A 21 1.77 -0.42 -11.04
C VAL A 21 2.52 0.28 -9.92
N VAL A 22 2.81 1.56 -10.12
CA VAL A 22 3.35 2.46 -9.09
C VAL A 22 2.20 3.27 -8.49
N PHE A 23 1.98 3.13 -7.19
CA PHE A 23 0.99 3.90 -6.44
C PHE A 23 1.66 4.93 -5.53
N LEU A 24 1.01 6.09 -5.39
CA LEU A 24 1.29 7.05 -4.33
C LEU A 24 0.07 7.09 -3.40
N PHE A 25 0.19 6.49 -2.22
CA PHE A 25 -0.89 6.44 -1.25
C PHE A 25 -0.77 7.57 -0.23
N PRO A 26 -1.90 8.17 0.17
CA PRO A 26 -1.93 9.05 1.33
C PRO A 26 -1.66 8.26 2.61
N SER A 27 -1.09 8.93 3.60
CA SER A 27 -0.65 8.32 4.86
C SER A 27 -1.76 7.57 5.62
N TYR A 28 -3.01 8.02 5.57
CA TYR A 28 -4.13 7.40 6.30
C TYR A 28 -4.52 6.01 5.76
N LEU A 29 -4.10 5.64 4.56
CA LEU A 29 -4.22 4.27 4.04
C LEU A 29 -3.01 3.39 4.41
N CYS A 30 -2.03 3.97 5.10
CA CYS A 30 -0.79 3.36 5.54
C CYS A 30 -0.64 3.51 7.06
N TYR A 31 0.27 4.37 7.54
CA TYR A 31 0.61 4.53 8.97
C TYR A 31 0.06 5.80 9.63
N GLY A 32 -0.73 6.58 8.89
CA GLY A 32 -1.49 7.73 9.38
C GLY A 32 -0.66 8.72 10.19
N TYR A 33 -1.28 9.25 11.25
CA TYR A 33 -0.65 10.21 12.15
C TYR A 33 0.36 9.59 13.11
N GLN A 34 0.34 8.26 13.27
CA GLN A 34 1.22 7.56 14.23
C GLN A 34 2.60 7.31 13.63
N GLY A 35 2.70 7.12 12.32
CA GLY A 35 3.92 6.57 11.70
C GLY A 35 4.09 5.09 12.06
N ASP A 36 5.25 4.52 11.73
CA ASP A 36 5.58 3.12 12.05
C ASP A 36 6.45 2.97 13.30
N GLY A 37 6.91 4.08 13.88
CA GLY A 37 7.81 4.10 15.03
C GLY A 37 9.30 3.89 14.69
N GLU A 38 9.66 3.75 13.41
CA GLU A 38 11.04 3.55 12.97
C GLU A 38 11.41 4.37 11.72
N LYS A 39 10.80 4.07 10.57
CA LYS A 39 11.23 4.54 9.23
C LYS A 39 10.21 5.42 8.53
N ILE A 40 8.97 5.43 8.99
CA ILE A 40 7.84 6.12 8.39
C ILE A 40 7.37 7.18 9.36
N GLY A 41 7.60 8.44 8.99
CA GLY A 41 7.21 9.59 9.78
C GLY A 41 5.69 9.78 9.84
N ILE A 42 5.29 10.63 10.78
CA ILE A 42 3.89 11.03 10.95
C ILE A 42 3.35 11.65 9.65
N ASN A 43 2.16 11.24 9.24
CA ASN A 43 1.48 11.72 8.03
C ASN A 43 2.29 11.59 6.74
N GLN A 44 3.28 10.71 6.69
CA GLN A 44 4.11 10.51 5.50
C GLN A 44 3.36 9.71 4.42
N PRO A 45 3.13 10.27 3.22
CA PRO A 45 2.60 9.49 2.09
C PRO A 45 3.65 8.48 1.62
N LEU A 46 3.19 7.34 1.09
CA LEU A 46 4.07 6.24 0.70
C LEU A 46 3.90 5.89 -0.77
N ARG A 47 5.03 5.65 -1.43
CA ARG A 47 5.09 5.18 -2.81
C ARG A 47 5.37 3.68 -2.82
N PHE A 48 4.49 2.92 -3.46
CA PHE A 48 4.65 1.47 -3.65
C PHE A 48 4.79 1.13 -5.12
N THR A 49 5.62 0.13 -5.42
CA THR A 49 5.60 -0.57 -6.70
C THR A 49 5.04 -1.95 -6.43
N ILE A 50 3.91 -2.28 -7.04
CA ILE A 50 3.19 -3.53 -6.79
C ILE A 50 3.12 -4.31 -8.10
N GLU A 51 3.51 -5.58 -8.05
CA GLU A 51 3.34 -6.55 -9.12
C GLU A 51 2.23 -7.54 -8.72
N ARG A 52 1.17 -7.64 -9.52
CA ARG A 52 0.07 -8.57 -9.28
C ARG A 52 0.31 -9.87 -10.03
N LEU A 53 0.83 -10.87 -9.31
CA LEU A 53 1.04 -12.22 -9.85
C LEU A 53 -0.30 -12.90 -10.22
N LYS A 54 -0.28 -13.78 -11.22
CA LYS A 54 -1.40 -14.68 -11.50
C LYS A 54 -1.48 -15.72 -10.38
N THR A 55 -2.71 -15.97 -9.90
CA THR A 55 -2.96 -17.12 -9.06
C THR A 55 -2.71 -18.39 -9.90
N PRO A 56 -1.93 -19.37 -9.44
CA PRO A 56 -1.76 -20.64 -10.12
C PRO A 56 -3.09 -21.42 -10.25
#